data_AF-A0A920L8C8-F1
#
_entry.id   AF-A0A920L8C8-F1
#
_cell.length_a   1.000
_cell.length_b   1.000
_cell.length_c   1.000
_cell.angle_alpha   90.00
_cell.angle_beta   90.00
_cell.angle_gamma   90.00
#
_symmetry.space_group_name_H-M   'P 1'
#
loop_
_entity.id
_entity.type
_entity.pdbx_description
1 polymer ?
#
loop_
_entity_poly.entity_id
_entity_poly.type
_entity_poly.pdbx_seq_one_letter_code
_entity_poly.pdbx_strand_id
1 'polypeptide(L)'
;MMSGFERYYQIAKCFRDEDLRADRQPEFTQLDIEQSFESSESLINYVEEMFQIIFKKLKNVEVKVPFKKLTLPGMYGSIWNRCPRSKNLFAAKKVDHIFEKTEFEIFRKPAIDKNCKVSALVVPGKDISRKDIDDYTDYVSKLGAKGLAYIKCNNINNIPEGLQSPLIKFLDENILKNLLDFLQVKDGDIIFFSAGESDFVNKIMSELRVIIGNQKI
;
A
#
# COMPACT_ATOMS: atom_id res chain seq x y z
N MET A 1 -9.64 20.48 -29.87
CA MET A 1 -8.91 19.66 -30.87
C MET A 1 -8.59 20.55 -32.04
N MET A 2 -7.43 20.36 -32.68
CA MET A 2 -6.98 21.25 -33.75
C MET A 2 -7.89 21.26 -34.98
N SER A 3 -8.65 20.18 -35.20
CA SER A 3 -9.62 20.04 -36.29
C SER A 3 -10.99 20.68 -36.03
N GLY A 4 -11.17 21.38 -34.89
CA GLY A 4 -12.41 22.09 -34.56
C GLY A 4 -13.49 21.23 -33.90
N PHE A 5 -13.28 19.93 -33.72
CA PHE A 5 -14.16 19.12 -32.89
C PHE A 5 -14.03 19.54 -31.42
N GLU A 6 -15.17 19.73 -30.74
CA GLU A 6 -15.20 20.10 -29.33
C GLU A 6 -15.11 18.88 -28.41
N ARG A 7 -15.85 17.80 -28.72
CA ARG A 7 -15.88 16.55 -27.95
C ARG A 7 -15.77 15.34 -28.88
N TYR A 8 -14.98 14.36 -28.50
CA TYR A 8 -14.69 13.16 -29.28
C TYR A 8 -14.64 11.94 -28.38
N TYR A 9 -15.10 10.80 -28.89
CA TYR A 9 -14.84 9.50 -28.28
C TYR A 9 -14.69 8.41 -29.35
N GLN A 10 -13.93 7.35 -29.05
CA GLN A 10 -13.79 6.20 -29.94
C GLN A 10 -13.53 4.92 -29.14
N ILE A 11 -14.12 3.81 -29.58
CA ILE A 11 -13.73 2.47 -29.14
C ILE A 11 -12.70 1.96 -30.16
N ALA A 12 -11.43 2.15 -29.86
CA ALA A 12 -10.32 1.90 -30.78
C ALA A 12 -9.58 0.61 -30.43
N LYS A 13 -9.03 -0.06 -31.45
CA LYS A 13 -8.06 -1.14 -31.28
C LYS A 13 -6.66 -0.55 -31.16
N CYS A 14 -5.94 -1.00 -30.15
CA CYS A 14 -4.60 -0.52 -29.83
C CYS A 14 -3.65 -1.70 -29.76
N PHE A 15 -2.43 -1.48 -30.25
CA PHE A 15 -1.38 -2.50 -30.33
C PHE A 15 -0.18 -2.06 -29.50
N ARG A 16 0.40 -2.98 -28.73
CA ARG A 16 1.63 -2.77 -27.95
C ARG A 16 2.55 -3.96 -28.11
N ASP A 17 3.78 -3.70 -28.54
CA ASP A 17 4.85 -4.69 -28.66
C ASP A 17 5.62 -4.76 -27.32
N GLU A 18 4.95 -5.29 -26.30
CA GLU A 18 5.50 -5.49 -24.94
C GLU A 18 5.24 -6.93 -24.47
N ASP A 19 6.09 -7.41 -23.55
CA ASP A 19 5.90 -8.71 -22.92
C ASP A 19 4.50 -8.89 -22.31
N LEU A 20 3.91 -10.06 -22.55
CA LEU A 20 2.57 -10.42 -22.09
C LEU A 20 2.51 -10.58 -20.58
N ARG A 21 1.34 -10.26 -20.00
CA ARG A 21 1.00 -10.51 -18.60
C ARG A 21 -0.46 -10.95 -18.53
N ALA A 22 -0.90 -11.46 -17.38
CA ALA A 22 -2.30 -11.86 -17.18
C ALA A 22 -3.31 -10.74 -17.54
N ASP A 23 -2.94 -9.48 -17.33
CA ASP A 23 -3.72 -8.28 -17.64
C ASP A 23 -3.22 -7.50 -18.87
N ARG A 24 -2.31 -8.08 -19.68
CA ARG A 24 -1.68 -7.39 -20.82
C ARG A 24 -1.62 -8.27 -22.05
N GLN A 25 -2.29 -7.78 -23.10
CA GLN A 25 -2.35 -8.39 -24.43
C GLN A 25 -1.70 -7.45 -25.46
N PRO A 26 -1.16 -7.99 -26.56
CA PRO A 26 -0.49 -7.18 -27.58
C PRO A 26 -1.51 -6.40 -28.40
N GLU A 27 -2.75 -6.88 -28.47
CA GLU A 27 -3.92 -6.19 -29.00
C GLU A 27 -4.95 -6.02 -27.86
N PHE A 28 -5.46 -4.81 -27.67
CA PHE A 28 -6.50 -4.50 -26.70
C PHE A 28 -7.38 -3.35 -27.19
N THR A 29 -8.56 -3.20 -26.59
CA THR A 29 -9.52 -2.16 -26.97
C THR A 29 -9.50 -1.04 -25.94
N GLN A 30 -9.37 0.21 -26.39
CA GLN A 30 -9.47 1.40 -25.53
C GLN A 30 -10.75 2.19 -25.84
N LEU A 31 -11.37 2.73 -24.80
CA LEU A 31 -12.31 3.83 -24.92
C LEU A 31 -11.49 5.13 -24.82
N ASP A 32 -11.25 5.73 -25.97
CA ASP A 32 -10.56 7.02 -26.09
C ASP A 32 -11.59 8.14 -26.00
N ILE A 33 -11.29 9.20 -25.23
CA ILE A 33 -12.20 10.33 -24.98
C ILE A 33 -11.36 11.61 -24.95
N GLU A 34 -11.75 12.59 -25.75
CA GLU A 34 -11.07 13.89 -25.83
C GLU A 34 -12.10 15.03 -25.77
N GLN A 35 -11.77 16.10 -25.05
CA GLN A 35 -12.61 17.29 -24.93
C GLN A 35 -11.77 18.57 -25.05
N SER A 36 -12.35 19.61 -25.65
CA SER A 36 -11.70 20.90 -25.91
C SER A 36 -12.29 21.98 -25.02
N PHE A 37 -11.45 22.93 -24.58
CA PHE A 37 -11.87 24.06 -23.74
C PHE A 37 -12.45 23.66 -22.37
N GLU A 38 -12.22 22.42 -21.94
CA GLU A 38 -12.68 21.86 -20.67
C GLU A 38 -11.50 21.70 -19.71
N SER A 39 -11.77 21.74 -18.41
CA SER A 39 -10.75 21.47 -17.38
C SER A 39 -10.59 19.97 -17.13
N SER A 40 -9.46 19.57 -16.55
CA SER A 40 -9.24 18.20 -16.07
C SER A 40 -10.33 17.72 -15.12
N GLU A 41 -10.79 18.59 -14.23
CA GLU A 41 -11.84 18.29 -13.26
C GLU A 41 -13.17 17.99 -13.93
N SER A 42 -13.53 18.73 -14.98
CA SER A 42 -14.75 18.52 -15.76
C SER A 42 -14.74 17.13 -16.42
N LEU A 43 -13.62 16.78 -17.08
CA LEU A 43 -13.45 15.48 -17.72
C LEU A 43 -13.47 14.32 -16.70
N ILE A 44 -12.83 14.48 -15.53
CA ILE A 44 -12.87 13.48 -14.46
C ILE A 44 -14.30 13.25 -14.00
N ASN A 45 -15.07 14.30 -13.73
CA ASN A 45 -16.46 14.18 -13.30
C ASN A 45 -17.32 13.45 -14.35
N TYR A 46 -17.13 13.78 -15.63
CA TYR A 46 -17.81 13.10 -16.74
C TYR A 46 -17.53 11.59 -16.77
N VAL A 47 -16.26 11.21 -16.58
CA VAL A 47 -15.85 9.79 -16.52
C VAL A 47 -16.41 9.10 -15.27
N GLU A 48 -16.44 9.77 -14.11
CA GLU A 48 -17.02 9.24 -12.87
C GLU A 48 -18.51 8.93 -13.02
N GLU A 49 -19.28 9.85 -13.61
CA GLU A 49 -20.70 9.66 -13.92
C GLU A 49 -20.91 8.51 -14.91
N MET A 50 -20.06 8.41 -15.94
CA MET A 50 -20.09 7.30 -16.89
C MET A 50 -19.94 5.95 -16.17
N PHE A 51 -19.01 5.83 -15.23
CA PHE A 51 -18.85 4.62 -14.43
C PHE A 51 -20.10 4.33 -13.58
N GLN A 52 -20.69 5.34 -12.95
CA GLN A 52 -21.92 5.16 -12.17
C GLN A 52 -23.05 4.56 -13.01
N ILE A 53 -23.23 5.06 -14.25
CA ILE A 53 -24.23 4.57 -15.19
C ILE A 53 -23.92 3.12 -15.61
N ILE A 54 -22.68 2.82 -15.98
CA ILE A 54 -22.26 1.48 -16.44
C ILE A 54 -22.50 0.44 -15.33
N PHE A 55 -22.06 0.72 -14.10
CA PHE A 55 -22.20 -0.22 -12.98
C PHE A 55 -23.67 -0.42 -12.59
N LYS A 56 -24.47 0.65 -12.58
CA LYS A 56 -25.91 0.55 -12.31
C LYS A 56 -26.62 -0.28 -13.38
N LYS A 57 -26.35 -0.03 -14.68
CA LYS A 57 -27.01 -0.75 -15.78
C LYS A 57 -26.59 -2.22 -15.90
N LEU A 58 -25.30 -2.53 -15.74
CA LEU A 58 -24.78 -3.88 -16.00
C LEU A 58 -24.78 -4.79 -14.76
N LYS A 59 -24.65 -4.21 -13.56
CA LYS A 59 -24.47 -4.96 -12.32
C LYS A 59 -25.46 -4.58 -11.22
N ASN A 60 -26.32 -3.58 -11.45
CA ASN A 60 -27.21 -3.01 -10.44
C ASN A 60 -26.48 -2.60 -9.15
N VAL A 61 -25.23 -2.12 -9.29
CA VAL A 61 -24.41 -1.63 -8.19
C VAL A 61 -24.42 -0.11 -8.20
N GLU A 62 -24.76 0.49 -7.05
CA GLU A 62 -24.66 1.93 -6.87
C GLU A 62 -23.23 2.32 -6.50
N VAL A 63 -22.58 3.02 -7.43
CA VAL A 63 -21.25 3.58 -7.24
C VAL A 63 -21.39 5.02 -6.75
N LYS A 64 -20.68 5.36 -5.67
CA LYS A 64 -20.64 6.72 -5.11
C LYS A 64 -19.60 7.56 -5.84
N VAL A 65 -20.03 8.73 -6.30
CA VAL A 65 -19.19 9.78 -6.90
C VAL A 65 -19.35 11.07 -6.08
N PRO A 66 -18.32 11.94 -6.00
CA PRO A 66 -17.03 11.83 -6.69
C PRO A 66 -16.11 10.76 -6.09
N PHE A 67 -15.17 10.22 -6.88
CA PHE A 67 -14.20 9.27 -6.35
C PHE A 67 -13.20 9.99 -5.44
N LYS A 68 -12.66 9.23 -4.48
CA LYS A 68 -11.61 9.74 -3.59
C LYS A 68 -10.35 10.04 -4.40
N LYS A 69 -10.05 11.33 -4.59
CA LYS A 69 -8.81 11.80 -5.21
C LYS A 69 -7.64 11.62 -4.25
N LEU A 70 -6.52 11.11 -4.75
CA LEU A 70 -5.27 10.96 -4.01
C LEU A 70 -4.18 11.71 -4.76
N THR A 71 -3.42 12.55 -4.06
CA THR A 71 -2.22 13.17 -4.63
C THR A 71 -1.09 12.14 -4.68
N LEU A 72 -0.13 12.30 -5.59
CA LEU A 72 1.04 11.42 -5.65
C LEU A 72 1.75 11.30 -4.29
N PRO A 73 2.09 12.39 -3.58
CA PRO A 73 2.66 12.31 -2.24
C PRO A 73 1.76 11.62 -1.21
N GLY A 74 0.43 11.72 -1.35
CA GLY A 74 -0.53 11.04 -0.47
C GLY A 74 -0.70 9.56 -0.79
N MET A 75 -0.67 9.18 -2.08
CA MET A 75 -0.65 7.78 -2.54
C MET A 75 0.61 7.09 -2.09
N TYR A 76 1.73 7.79 -2.21
CA TYR A 76 2.96 7.48 -1.54
C TYR A 76 2.63 7.37 -0.04
N GLY A 77 2.48 8.44 0.74
CA GLY A 77 2.22 8.45 2.19
C GLY A 77 1.36 7.32 2.82
N SER A 78 0.31 6.86 2.12
CA SER A 78 -0.71 5.96 2.66
C SER A 78 -0.88 4.62 1.95
N ILE A 79 -0.59 4.51 0.65
CA ILE A 79 -1.04 3.38 -0.18
C ILE A 79 0.13 2.72 -0.95
N TRP A 80 1.27 3.40 -1.04
CA TRP A 80 2.60 3.01 -1.55
C TRP A 80 2.66 2.23 -2.88
N ASN A 81 1.57 2.15 -3.65
CA ASN A 81 1.56 1.65 -5.02
C ASN A 81 0.66 2.51 -5.93
N ARG A 82 1.05 2.69 -7.20
CA ARG A 82 0.30 3.45 -8.23
C ARG A 82 -1.06 2.84 -8.57
N CYS A 83 -1.31 1.60 -8.16
CA CYS A 83 -2.59 0.92 -8.35
C CYS A 83 -3.09 0.38 -6.99
N PRO A 84 -4.06 1.03 -6.34
CA PRO A 84 -4.68 0.51 -5.12
C PRO A 84 -5.54 -0.72 -5.46
N ARG A 85 -4.91 -1.89 -5.62
CA ARG A 85 -5.58 -3.13 -6.06
C ARG A 85 -6.34 -3.87 -4.95
N SER A 86 -6.22 -3.47 -3.67
CA SER A 86 -6.80 -4.23 -2.56
C SER A 86 -7.97 -3.54 -1.88
N LYS A 87 -9.08 -4.27 -1.72
CA LYS A 87 -10.23 -3.95 -0.85
C LYS A 87 -9.80 -3.76 0.62
N ASN A 88 -8.64 -4.31 1.01
CA ASN A 88 -8.03 -4.15 2.32
C ASN A 88 -6.89 -3.13 2.22
N LEU A 89 -7.21 -1.89 2.61
CA LEU A 89 -6.27 -0.78 2.67
C LEU A 89 -5.40 -0.84 3.93
N PHE A 90 -4.47 -1.80 3.98
CA PHE A 90 -3.37 -1.72 4.95
C PHE A 90 -2.45 -0.58 4.51
N ALA A 91 -2.30 0.45 5.35
CA ALA A 91 -1.44 1.59 5.08
C ALA A 91 -0.13 1.45 5.83
N ALA A 92 1.00 1.46 5.11
CA ALA A 92 2.30 1.54 5.76
C ALA A 92 2.54 2.96 6.25
N LYS A 93 2.80 3.11 7.56
CA LYS A 93 3.08 4.39 8.20
C LYS A 93 4.58 4.53 8.43
N LYS A 94 5.10 5.75 8.24
CA LYS A 94 6.49 6.10 8.55
C LYS A 94 6.66 6.22 10.07
N VAL A 95 7.67 5.57 10.64
CA VAL A 95 7.90 5.48 12.10
C VAL A 95 9.32 5.87 12.53
N ASP A 96 10.12 6.50 11.66
CA ASP A 96 11.52 6.89 11.90
C ASP A 96 11.74 7.56 13.26
N HIS A 97 10.91 8.57 13.58
CA HIS A 97 10.97 9.36 14.81
C HIS A 97 10.92 8.53 16.11
N ILE A 98 10.37 7.31 16.06
CA ILE A 98 10.28 6.40 17.21
C ILE A 98 11.60 5.65 17.41
N PHE A 99 12.34 5.38 16.32
CA PHE A 99 13.55 4.56 16.33
C PHE A 99 14.86 5.37 16.34
N GLU A 100 14.82 6.68 16.13
CA GLU A 100 16.01 7.57 16.14
C GLU A 100 16.89 7.42 17.39
N LYS A 101 16.27 7.16 18.55
CA LYS A 101 16.94 7.05 19.86
C LYS A 101 17.17 5.61 20.34
N THR A 102 16.86 4.61 19.51
CA THR A 102 17.02 3.20 19.91
C THR A 102 18.48 2.74 19.85
N GLU A 103 18.85 1.76 20.68
CA GLU A 103 20.16 1.11 20.58
C GLU A 103 20.24 0.11 19.40
N PHE A 104 19.09 -0.20 18.80
CA PHE A 104 18.99 -1.14 17.68
C PHE A 104 19.48 -0.51 16.37
N GLU A 105 20.76 -0.69 16.05
CA GLU A 105 21.43 -0.06 14.91
C GLU A 105 20.72 -0.30 13.56
N ILE A 106 20.08 -1.46 13.38
CA ILE A 106 19.39 -1.83 12.13
C ILE A 106 18.23 -0.88 11.83
N PHE A 107 17.57 -0.32 12.84
CA PHE A 107 16.52 0.70 12.67
C PHE A 107 17.01 2.12 12.90
N ARG A 108 17.94 2.32 13.84
CA ARG A 108 18.49 3.65 14.10
C ARG A 108 19.23 4.23 12.90
N LYS A 109 20.08 3.44 12.22
CA LYS A 109 20.85 3.92 11.05
C LYS A 109 19.91 4.42 9.93
N PRO A 110 18.89 3.65 9.48
CA PRO A 110 17.92 4.13 8.50
C PRO A 110 16.98 5.24 9.01
N ALA A 111 16.72 5.35 10.31
CA ALA A 111 15.86 6.39 10.87
C ALA A 111 16.51 7.78 10.85
N ILE A 112 17.84 7.86 10.96
CA ILE A 112 18.58 9.14 10.99
C ILE A 112 18.95 9.62 9.58
N ASP A 113 19.16 8.71 8.65
CA ASP A 113 19.52 9.04 7.27
C ASP A 113 18.32 9.57 6.48
N LYS A 114 18.46 10.76 5.87
CA LYS A 114 17.41 11.45 5.10
C LYS A 114 16.96 10.68 3.86
N ASN A 115 17.82 9.84 3.27
CA ASN A 115 17.47 9.04 2.09
C ASN A 115 16.79 7.72 2.47
N CYS A 116 16.93 7.32 3.74
CA CYS A 116 16.34 6.12 4.28
C CYS A 116 15.05 6.41 5.05
N LYS A 117 14.34 5.33 5.39
CA LYS A 117 13.21 5.38 6.30
C LYS A 117 12.96 4.04 6.96
N VAL A 118 12.18 4.07 8.03
CA VAL A 118 11.58 2.93 8.71
C VAL A 118 10.07 3.04 8.54
N SER A 119 9.47 2.04 7.91
CA SER A 119 8.02 1.97 7.72
C SER A 119 7.45 0.76 8.44
N ALA A 120 6.28 0.94 9.03
CA ALA A 120 5.52 -0.09 9.72
C ALA A 120 4.19 -0.33 9.01
N LEU A 121 3.84 -1.60 8.77
CA LEU A 121 2.55 -2.01 8.23
C LEU A 121 1.79 -2.76 9.32
N VAL A 122 0.65 -2.21 9.73
CA VAL A 122 -0.27 -2.88 10.65
C VAL A 122 -1.21 -3.76 9.85
N VAL A 123 -1.20 -5.05 10.15
CA VAL A 123 -2.09 -6.03 9.57
C VAL A 123 -3.05 -6.47 10.67
N PRO A 124 -4.34 -6.08 10.58
CA PRO A 124 -5.34 -6.41 11.58
C PRO A 124 -5.55 -7.92 11.67
N GLY A 125 -5.78 -8.38 12.89
CA GLY A 125 -5.72 -9.79 13.27
C GLY A 125 -6.42 -10.77 12.33
N LYS A 126 -5.71 -11.87 12.06
CA LYS A 126 -6.23 -13.25 12.07
C LYS A 126 -5.12 -14.24 11.76
N ASP A 127 -4.86 -15.17 12.68
CA ASP A 127 -4.00 -16.37 12.54
C ASP A 127 -2.99 -16.30 11.41
N ILE A 128 -2.02 -15.39 11.56
CA ILE A 128 -0.78 -15.48 10.80
C ILE A 128 0.07 -16.44 11.63
N SER A 129 0.24 -17.64 11.08
CA SER A 129 1.08 -18.67 11.66
C SER A 129 2.55 -18.26 11.54
N ARG A 130 3.45 -18.90 12.30
CA ARG A 130 4.89 -18.67 12.13
C ARG A 130 5.34 -19.00 10.71
N LYS A 131 4.76 -20.03 10.10
CA LYS A 131 5.04 -20.42 8.71
C LYS A 131 4.70 -19.30 7.73
N ASP A 132 3.57 -18.62 7.91
CA ASP A 132 3.19 -17.51 7.04
C ASP A 132 4.19 -16.34 7.17
N ILE A 133 4.67 -16.07 8.39
CA ILE A 133 5.72 -15.07 8.62
C ILE A 133 7.00 -15.46 7.89
N ASP A 134 7.40 -16.74 8.01
CA ASP A 134 8.59 -17.28 7.35
C ASP A 134 8.48 -17.16 5.81
N ASP A 135 7.32 -17.51 5.25
CA ASP A 135 7.01 -17.37 3.82
C ASP A 135 7.08 -15.90 3.37
N TYR A 136 6.62 -14.95 4.20
CA TYR A 136 6.74 -13.51 3.91
C TYR A 136 8.18 -13.02 3.98
N THR A 137 8.97 -13.46 4.97
CA THR A 137 10.41 -13.17 5.04
C THR A 137 11.13 -13.65 3.79
N ASP A 138 10.88 -14.90 3.37
CA ASP A 138 11.49 -15.48 2.18
C ASP A 138 11.10 -14.71 0.91
N TYR A 139 9.85 -14.29 0.81
CA TYR A 139 9.39 -13.48 -0.31
C TYR A 139 10.11 -12.13 -0.38
N VAL A 140 10.17 -11.39 0.73
CA VAL A 140 10.86 -10.08 0.72
C VAL A 140 12.37 -10.23 0.55
N SER A 141 12.95 -11.34 1.00
CA SER A 141 14.36 -11.65 0.76
C SER A 141 14.66 -11.88 -0.72
N LYS A 142 13.75 -12.51 -1.48
CA LYS A 142 13.86 -12.60 -2.95
C LYS A 142 13.80 -11.23 -3.64
N LEU A 143 13.15 -10.25 -3.02
CA LEU A 143 13.15 -8.86 -3.49
C LEU A 143 14.39 -8.06 -3.07
N GLY A 144 15.32 -8.67 -2.33
CA GLY A 144 16.57 -8.05 -1.87
C GLY A 144 16.53 -7.54 -0.42
N ALA A 145 15.47 -7.80 0.34
CA ALA A 145 15.39 -7.36 1.72
C ALA A 145 16.28 -8.25 2.61
N LYS A 146 17.07 -7.63 3.50
CA LYS A 146 17.93 -8.36 4.44
C LYS A 146 17.16 -9.11 5.53
N GLY A 147 15.88 -8.79 5.70
CA GLY A 147 14.97 -9.42 6.65
C GLY A 147 13.66 -8.66 6.76
N LEU A 148 12.68 -9.27 7.40
CA LEU A 148 11.41 -8.67 7.75
C LEU A 148 11.25 -8.76 9.26
N ALA A 149 11.26 -7.60 9.92
CA ALA A 149 11.01 -7.58 11.35
C ALA A 149 9.51 -7.54 11.61
N TYR A 150 9.04 -8.17 12.69
CA TYR A 150 7.62 -8.19 13.01
C TYR A 150 7.39 -8.09 14.51
N ILE A 151 6.24 -7.55 14.92
CA ILE A 151 5.75 -7.59 16.31
C ILE A 151 4.31 -8.09 16.28
N LYS A 152 4.05 -9.23 16.92
CA LYS A 152 2.69 -9.74 17.11
C LYS A 152 2.15 -9.25 18.45
N CYS A 153 1.02 -8.57 18.42
CA CYS A 153 0.38 -8.02 19.60
C CYS A 153 -0.70 -8.99 20.08
N ASN A 154 -0.44 -9.75 21.14
CA ASN A 154 -1.45 -10.63 21.74
C ASN A 154 -2.30 -9.89 22.79
N ASN A 155 -1.70 -8.98 23.54
CA ASN A 155 -2.39 -8.15 24.54
C ASN A 155 -1.67 -6.80 24.71
N ILE A 156 -2.34 -5.70 24.36
CA ILE A 156 -1.83 -4.32 24.44
C ILE A 156 -1.63 -3.86 25.88
N ASN A 157 -2.44 -4.36 26.80
CA ASN A 157 -2.40 -3.93 28.19
C ASN A 157 -1.26 -4.56 28.99
N ASN A 158 -0.61 -5.60 28.44
CA ASN A 158 0.52 -6.27 29.07
C ASN A 158 1.79 -6.10 28.21
N ILE A 159 2.47 -4.96 28.33
CA ILE A 159 3.77 -4.72 27.68
C ILE A 159 4.85 -4.96 28.74
N PRO A 160 5.88 -5.80 28.50
CA PRO A 160 6.27 -6.42 27.23
C PRO A 160 5.76 -7.85 26.99
N GLU A 161 5.19 -8.53 27.98
CA GLU A 161 4.87 -9.98 27.90
C GLU A 161 3.77 -10.35 26.89
N GLY A 162 2.84 -9.44 26.64
CA GLY A 162 1.74 -9.54 25.68
C GLY A 162 2.17 -9.30 24.24
N LEU A 163 3.44 -8.93 24.00
CA LEU A 163 4.04 -8.81 22.68
C LEU A 163 4.88 -10.05 22.38
N GLN A 164 4.77 -10.58 21.16
CA GLN A 164 5.59 -11.70 20.68
C GLN A 164 6.46 -11.24 19.51
N SER A 165 7.75 -11.09 19.76
CA SER A 165 8.73 -10.68 18.74
C SER A 165 10.18 -10.92 19.19
N PRO A 166 11.09 -11.24 18.27
CA PRO A 166 12.54 -11.11 18.51
C PRO A 166 13.00 -9.69 18.84
N LEU A 167 12.25 -8.66 18.44
CA LEU A 167 12.62 -7.24 18.61
C LEU A 167 12.43 -6.71 20.03
N ILE A 168 11.57 -7.34 20.86
CA ILE A 168 11.24 -6.84 22.20
C ILE A 168 12.48 -6.75 23.09
N LYS A 169 13.47 -7.60 22.86
CA LYS A 169 14.74 -7.60 23.62
C LYS A 169 15.61 -6.37 23.34
N PHE A 170 15.35 -5.66 22.25
CA PHE A 170 16.16 -4.54 21.77
C PHE A 170 15.43 -3.19 21.85
N LEU A 171 14.19 -3.18 22.34
CA LEU A 171 13.33 -2.00 22.40
C LEU A 171 12.83 -1.79 23.83
N ASP A 172 12.97 -0.56 24.32
CA ASP A 172 12.45 -0.18 25.62
C ASP A 172 10.92 -0.17 25.64
N GLU A 173 10.33 -0.43 26.80
CA GLU A 173 8.87 -0.43 27.00
C GLU A 173 8.22 0.90 26.59
N ASN A 174 8.89 2.03 26.85
CA ASN A 174 8.41 3.35 26.46
C ASN A 174 8.31 3.51 24.94
N ILE A 175 9.26 2.93 24.20
CA ILE A 175 9.29 2.97 22.74
C ILE A 175 8.19 2.07 22.18
N LEU A 176 8.00 0.89 22.77
CA LEU A 176 6.93 -0.04 22.40
C LEU A 176 5.54 0.58 22.63
N LYS A 177 5.30 1.23 23.78
CA LYS A 177 4.04 1.95 24.04
C LYS A 177 3.78 3.04 23.00
N ASN A 178 4.76 3.92 22.79
CA ASN A 178 4.63 5.01 21.81
C ASN A 178 4.34 4.49 20.39
N LEU A 179 4.98 3.37 20.01
CA LEU A 179 4.76 2.72 18.73
C LEU A 179 3.33 2.17 18.57
N LEU A 180 2.83 1.45 19.58
CA LEU A 180 1.49 0.88 19.56
C LEU A 180 0.41 1.96 19.52
N ASP A 181 0.59 3.02 20.31
CA ASP A 181 -0.32 4.17 20.35
C ASP A 181 -0.34 4.92 19.02
N PHE A 182 0.83 5.21 18.43
CA PHE A 182 0.94 5.89 17.13
C PHE A 182 0.32 5.07 15.99
N LEU A 183 0.52 3.76 16.03
CA LEU A 183 0.00 2.85 15.01
C LEU A 183 -1.49 2.51 15.22
N GLN A 184 -2.05 2.78 16.41
CA GLN A 184 -3.43 2.42 16.82
C GLN A 184 -3.70 0.92 16.69
N VAL A 185 -2.74 0.14 17.15
CA VAL A 185 -2.75 -1.33 17.08
C VAL A 185 -3.84 -1.88 18.00
N LYS A 186 -4.44 -3.00 17.63
CA LYS A 186 -5.42 -3.74 18.46
C LYS A 186 -4.89 -5.11 18.86
N ASP A 187 -5.51 -5.71 19.86
CA ASP A 187 -5.22 -7.08 20.27
C ASP A 187 -5.46 -8.05 19.09
N GLY A 188 -4.47 -8.89 18.81
CA GLY A 188 -4.46 -9.83 17.70
C GLY A 188 -3.78 -9.33 16.42
N ASP A 189 -3.42 -8.05 16.34
CA ASP A 189 -2.76 -7.46 15.17
C ASP A 189 -1.28 -7.86 15.09
N ILE A 190 -0.74 -7.87 13.88
CA ILE A 190 0.70 -7.99 13.63
C ILE A 190 1.22 -6.75 12.92
N ILE A 191 2.40 -6.30 13.33
CA ILE A 191 3.09 -5.16 12.74
C ILE A 191 4.31 -5.68 12.03
N PHE A 192 4.45 -5.39 10.74
CA PHE A 192 5.67 -5.68 9.97
C PHE A 192 6.49 -4.40 9.79
N PHE A 193 7.82 -4.54 9.80
CA PHE A 193 8.76 -3.44 9.65
C PHE A 193 9.75 -3.69 8.53
N SER A 194 10.06 -2.62 7.80
CA SER A 194 11.15 -2.59 6.82
C SER A 194 11.90 -1.27 6.98
N ALA A 195 13.21 -1.36 6.93
CA ALA A 195 14.12 -0.24 7.12
C ALA A 195 15.22 -0.25 6.06
N GLY A 196 15.53 0.91 5.51
CA GLY A 196 16.51 1.07 4.45
C GLY A 196 16.16 2.26 3.53
N GLU A 197 16.65 2.24 2.30
CA GLU A 197 16.39 3.29 1.32
C GLU A 197 14.89 3.48 1.06
N SER A 198 14.45 4.74 0.94
CA SER A 198 13.03 5.10 0.90
C SER A 198 12.24 4.39 -0.19
N ASP A 199 12.77 4.30 -1.41
CA ASP A 199 12.11 3.66 -2.55
C ASP A 199 12.09 2.14 -2.42
N PHE A 200 13.17 1.57 -1.86
CA PHE A 200 13.24 0.14 -1.58
C PHE A 200 12.20 -0.27 -0.53
N VAL A 201 12.13 0.45 0.60
CA VAL A 201 11.16 0.19 1.67
C VAL A 201 9.72 0.32 1.15
N ASN A 202 9.46 1.29 0.28
CA ASN A 202 8.17 1.46 -0.39
C ASN A 202 7.78 0.24 -1.21
N LYS A 203 8.70 -0.23 -2.06
CA LYS A 203 8.49 -1.39 -2.90
C LYS A 203 8.16 -2.63 -2.06
N ILE A 204 8.97 -2.91 -1.03
CA ILE A 204 8.77 -4.06 -0.14
C ILE A 204 7.41 -3.99 0.55
N MET A 205 7.07 -2.86 1.16
CA MET A 205 5.81 -2.68 1.89
C MET A 205 4.58 -2.79 0.99
N SER A 206 4.68 -2.27 -0.24
CA SER A 206 3.63 -2.38 -1.26
C SER A 206 3.39 -3.84 -1.67
N GLU A 207 4.45 -4.57 -1.99
CA GLU A 207 4.34 -5.97 -2.40
C GLU A 207 3.81 -6.85 -1.27
N LEU A 208 4.34 -6.66 -0.05
CA LEU A 208 3.91 -7.39 1.14
C LEU A 208 2.43 -7.16 1.42
N ARG A 209 1.94 -5.92 1.29
CA ARG A 209 0.51 -5.62 1.37
C ARG A 209 -0.33 -6.38 0.35
N VAL A 210 0.12 -6.46 -0.90
CA VAL A 210 -0.61 -7.17 -1.97
C VAL A 210 -0.70 -8.65 -1.67
N ILE A 211 0.39 -9.26 -1.21
CA ILE A 211 0.46 -10.70 -0.92
C ILE A 211 -0.42 -11.04 0.27
N ILE A 212 -0.30 -10.29 1.37
CA ILE A 212 -1.14 -10.49 2.56
C ILE A 212 -2.62 -10.27 2.20
N GLY A 213 -2.91 -9.30 1.34
CA GLY A 213 -4.26 -9.04 0.84
C GLY A 213 -4.81 -10.14 -0.06
N ASN A 214 -3.95 -10.86 -0.80
CA ASN A 214 -4.34 -11.91 -1.74
C ASN A 214 -4.37 -13.32 -1.11
N GLN A 215 -3.56 -13.59 -0.09
CA GLN A 215 -3.50 -14.90 0.58
C GLN A 215 -4.72 -15.23 1.45
N LYS A 216 -5.67 -14.30 1.62
CA LYS A 216 -6.93 -14.54 2.33
C LYS A 216 -8.13 -13.98 1.54
N ILE A 217 -8.61 -14.77 0.59
CA ILE A 217 -10.04 -14.86 0.19
C ILE A 217 -10.43 -16.33 0.24
#